data_AF-A0A838DKS2-F1
#
_entry.id   AF-A0A838DKS2-F1
#
_cell.length_a   1.000
_cell.length_b   1.000
_cell.length_c   1.000
_cell.angle_alpha   90.00
_cell.angle_beta   90.00
_cell.angle_gamma   90.00
#
_symmetry.space_group_name_H-M   'P 1'
#
loop_
_entity.id
_entity.type
_entity.pdbx_description
1 polymer ?
#
loop_
_entity_poly.entity_id
_entity_poly.type
_entity_poly.pdbx_seq_one_letter_code
_entity_poly.pdbx_strand_id
1 'polypeptide(L)'
;MNGERALAEFSTSSSPPMFDAPVIQRSEDVATDLCGWADEFPVFRAATLDEIVSTLTAFVRDTTPEQIRAWRGSISGLQQQCGAVLDERSSAQRYCAILEYQMPDGSKRVDAVLLLSGAVLIVEMKGDGNWQPQYREQAADYARRLFWFHRYCGENNVRVHTVLVNYGYGESDEERDFLTTTRLERLSEVMKRFDQPEIAPPLTLERFLSADACQPSPSLVQAVRAIFRNTRSQRSNESMK
;
A
#
# COMPACT_ATOMS: atom_id res chain seq x y z
N MET A 1 71.67 -46.87 -6.04
CA MET A 1 71.56 -45.65 -5.22
C MET A 1 70.15 -45.14 -5.39
N ASN A 2 69.33 -45.39 -4.37
CA ASN A 2 67.91 -45.06 -4.32
C ASN A 2 67.71 -43.56 -4.15
N GLY A 3 66.70 -43.03 -4.82
CA GLY A 3 66.23 -41.67 -4.68
C GLY A 3 65.51 -41.45 -3.35
N GLU A 4 65.71 -40.25 -2.79
CA GLU A 4 64.99 -39.72 -1.65
C GLU A 4 64.40 -38.34 -1.99
N ARG A 5 63.07 -38.27 -1.87
CA ARG A 5 62.23 -37.18 -1.35
C ARG A 5 62.65 -35.71 -1.56
N ALA A 6 61.74 -34.95 -2.16
CA ALA A 6 61.11 -33.80 -1.47
C ALA A 6 59.74 -33.47 -2.09
N LEU A 7 58.71 -33.53 -1.25
CA LEU A 7 57.34 -33.10 -1.50
C LEU A 7 57.25 -31.57 -1.31
N ALA A 8 56.52 -30.89 -2.19
CA ALA A 8 55.95 -29.59 -1.90
C ALA A 8 54.58 -29.49 -2.57
N GLU A 9 53.54 -29.70 -1.77
CA GLU A 9 52.14 -29.49 -2.12
C GLU A 9 51.86 -27.98 -2.14
N PHE A 10 51.47 -27.44 -3.29
CA PHE A 10 50.82 -26.13 -3.38
C PHE A 10 49.31 -26.34 -3.45
N SER A 11 48.67 -26.29 -2.28
CA SER A 11 47.21 -26.15 -2.18
C SER A 11 46.87 -24.66 -2.20
N THR A 12 46.30 -24.18 -3.30
CA THR A 12 45.63 -22.87 -3.36
C THR A 12 44.20 -23.08 -3.82
N SER A 13 43.35 -23.46 -2.87
CA SER A 13 41.89 -23.36 -3.02
C SER A 13 41.52 -21.88 -2.94
N SER A 14 41.33 -21.24 -4.10
CA SER A 14 40.72 -19.92 -4.19
C SER A 14 39.23 -20.13 -4.44
N SER A 15 38.42 -19.97 -3.40
CA SER A 15 36.96 -19.91 -3.53
C SER A 15 36.57 -18.56 -4.16
N PRO A 16 35.60 -18.53 -5.09
CA PRO A 16 35.16 -17.29 -5.70
C PRO A 16 34.41 -16.41 -4.68
N PRO A 17 34.47 -15.07 -4.80
CA PRO A 17 33.74 -14.19 -3.91
C PRO A 17 32.23 -14.38 -4.11
N MET A 18 31.58 -14.74 -3.02
CA MET A 18 30.13 -14.73 -2.87
C MET A 18 29.69 -13.27 -3.03
N PHE A 19 28.95 -12.97 -4.10
CA PHE A 19 28.29 -11.68 -4.22
C PHE A 19 27.27 -11.58 -3.08
N ASP A 20 27.60 -10.79 -2.05
CA ASP A 20 26.63 -10.38 -1.05
C ASP A 20 25.48 -9.70 -1.79
N ALA A 21 24.30 -10.33 -1.75
CA ALA A 21 23.06 -9.67 -2.11
C ALA A 21 22.97 -8.38 -1.30
N PRO A 22 22.54 -7.25 -1.90
CA PRO A 22 22.41 -6.01 -1.15
C PRO A 22 21.44 -6.26 0.01
N VAL A 23 21.96 -6.17 1.23
CA VAL A 23 21.16 -6.10 2.44
C VAL A 23 20.36 -4.81 2.31
N ILE A 24 19.12 -4.91 1.83
CA ILE A 24 18.20 -3.79 1.82
C ILE A 24 17.96 -3.44 3.29
N GLN A 25 18.58 -2.36 3.74
CA GLN A 25 18.33 -1.81 5.05
C GLN A 25 16.87 -1.39 5.07
N ARG A 26 16.05 -2.12 5.83
CA ARG A 26 14.65 -1.78 6.07
C ARG A 26 14.60 -0.34 6.55
N SER A 27 13.77 0.48 5.91
CA SER A 27 13.24 1.64 6.61
C SER A 27 12.51 1.10 7.86
N GLU A 28 12.77 1.68 9.03
CA GLU A 28 12.18 1.25 10.31
C GLU A 28 10.68 0.98 10.12
N ASP A 29 10.20 -0.19 10.57
CA ASP A 29 8.83 -0.72 10.33
C ASP A 29 7.79 0.40 10.14
N VAL A 30 7.46 0.72 8.88
CA VAL A 30 6.55 1.84 8.51
C VAL A 30 5.09 1.49 8.82
N ALA A 31 4.84 0.35 9.46
CA ALA A 31 3.54 0.01 10.03
C ALA A 31 3.18 1.05 11.11
N THR A 32 2.25 1.92 10.78
CA THR A 32 1.70 2.94 11.68
C THR A 32 0.30 2.51 12.16
N ASP A 33 -0.36 3.34 12.97
CA ASP A 33 -1.79 3.18 13.26
C ASP A 33 -2.69 3.27 12.00
N LEU A 34 -2.13 3.62 10.83
CA LEU A 34 -2.87 3.81 9.58
C LEU A 34 -2.80 2.62 8.61
N CYS A 35 -1.88 1.67 8.76
CA CYS A 35 -1.75 0.54 7.83
C CYS A 35 -1.02 -0.65 8.43
N GLY A 36 -1.33 -1.85 7.92
CA GLY A 36 -0.68 -3.08 8.39
C GLY A 36 0.71 -3.33 7.82
N TRP A 37 0.99 -2.81 6.61
CA TRP A 37 2.29 -2.95 5.96
C TRP A 37 2.48 -1.81 4.95
N ALA A 38 3.71 -1.30 4.80
CA ALA A 38 4.05 -0.31 3.78
C ALA A 38 5.54 -0.34 3.42
N ASP A 39 5.88 -0.40 2.14
CA ASP A 39 7.26 -0.24 1.65
C ASP A 39 7.28 0.04 0.13
N GLU A 40 8.45 0.35 -0.40
CA GLU A 40 8.68 0.49 -1.84
C GLU A 40 8.50 -0.86 -2.56
N PHE A 41 8.14 -0.83 -3.85
CA PHE A 41 7.89 -2.01 -4.66
C PHE A 41 9.05 -3.03 -4.65
N PRO A 42 10.34 -2.64 -4.67
CA PRO A 42 11.44 -3.60 -4.58
C PRO A 42 11.42 -4.41 -3.29
N VAL A 43 11.14 -3.73 -2.16
CA VAL A 43 11.04 -4.36 -0.85
C VAL A 43 9.77 -5.19 -0.76
N PHE A 44 8.65 -4.66 -1.24
CA PHE A 44 7.39 -5.39 -1.32
C PHE A 44 7.52 -6.71 -2.08
N ARG A 45 8.18 -6.69 -3.26
CA ARG A 45 8.41 -7.87 -4.09
C ARG A 45 9.31 -8.90 -3.40
N ALA A 46 10.30 -8.43 -2.65
CA ALA A 46 11.28 -9.29 -1.97
C ALA A 46 10.77 -9.86 -0.64
N ALA A 47 9.83 -9.17 0.03
CA ALA A 47 9.28 -9.60 1.30
C ALA A 47 8.57 -10.95 1.18
N THR A 48 8.78 -11.81 2.18
CA THR A 48 8.12 -13.11 2.20
C THR A 48 6.64 -12.94 2.57
N LEU A 49 5.80 -13.85 2.09
CA LEU A 49 4.38 -13.84 2.41
C LEU A 49 4.11 -13.95 3.92
N ASP A 50 4.94 -14.73 4.63
CA ASP A 50 4.82 -14.91 6.08
C ASP A 50 5.15 -13.63 6.85
N GLU A 51 6.17 -12.87 6.43
CA GLU A 51 6.49 -11.58 7.03
C GLU A 51 5.32 -10.59 6.87
N ILE A 52 4.80 -10.44 5.65
CA ILE A 52 3.68 -9.54 5.38
C ILE A 52 2.47 -9.97 6.20
N VAL A 53 2.03 -11.24 6.11
CA VAL A 53 0.86 -11.74 6.84
C VAL A 53 1.02 -11.59 8.35
N SER A 54 2.23 -11.76 8.89
CA SER A 54 2.51 -11.53 10.31
C SER A 54 2.24 -10.07 10.70
N THR A 55 2.74 -9.10 9.92
CA THR A 55 2.49 -7.67 10.16
C THR A 55 1.00 -7.31 10.07
N LEU A 56 0.29 -7.84 9.06
CA LEU A 56 -1.15 -7.61 8.91
C LEU A 56 -1.95 -8.21 10.07
N THR A 57 -1.56 -9.39 10.55
CA THR A 57 -2.20 -10.06 11.69
C THR A 57 -1.99 -9.27 12.99
N ALA A 58 -0.80 -8.69 13.19
CA ALA A 58 -0.52 -7.85 14.34
C ALA A 58 -1.33 -6.53 14.31
N PHE A 59 -1.54 -5.98 13.11
CA PHE A 59 -2.31 -4.76 12.90
C PHE A 59 -3.83 -4.98 13.06
N VAL A 60 -4.37 -6.03 12.43
CA VAL A 60 -5.79 -6.36 12.47
C VAL A 60 -6.09 -7.27 13.66
N ARG A 61 -6.51 -6.65 14.78
CA ARG A 61 -6.68 -7.30 16.10
C ARG A 61 -7.56 -8.55 16.13
N ASP A 62 -8.55 -8.66 15.24
CA ASP A 62 -9.51 -9.77 15.19
C ASP A 62 -9.47 -10.53 13.84
N THR A 63 -8.26 -10.81 13.35
CA THR A 63 -8.07 -11.51 12.09
C THR A 63 -8.67 -12.92 12.11
N THR A 64 -9.47 -13.27 11.10
CA THR A 64 -10.04 -14.62 10.94
C THR A 64 -9.16 -15.53 10.05
N PRO A 65 -9.29 -16.87 10.17
CA PRO A 65 -8.61 -17.80 9.27
C PRO A 65 -8.94 -17.55 7.78
N GLU A 66 -10.18 -17.14 7.48
CA GLU A 66 -10.64 -16.77 6.14
C GLU A 66 -9.87 -15.55 5.61
N GLN A 67 -9.67 -14.54 6.46
CA GLN A 67 -8.92 -13.34 6.11
C GLN A 67 -7.44 -13.64 5.85
N ILE A 68 -6.81 -14.48 6.68
CA ILE A 68 -5.44 -14.94 6.44
C ILE A 68 -5.33 -15.68 5.11
N ARG A 69 -6.31 -16.54 4.78
CA ARG A 69 -6.34 -17.23 3.48
C ARG A 69 -6.52 -16.25 2.32
N ALA A 70 -7.36 -15.23 2.47
CA ALA A 70 -7.56 -14.20 1.45
C ALA A 70 -6.28 -13.39 1.20
N TRP A 71 -5.58 -12.96 2.26
CA TRP A 71 -4.28 -12.32 2.14
C TRP A 71 -3.26 -13.21 1.43
N ARG A 72 -3.11 -14.45 1.87
CA ARG A 72 -2.18 -15.40 1.24
C ARG A 72 -2.51 -15.65 -0.23
N GLY A 73 -3.79 -15.72 -0.58
CA GLY A 73 -4.24 -15.95 -1.95
C GLY A 73 -4.05 -14.77 -2.89
N SER A 74 -3.95 -13.54 -2.37
CA SER A 74 -3.97 -12.32 -3.18
C SER A 74 -2.63 -11.57 -3.20
N ILE A 75 -1.90 -11.53 -2.07
CA ILE A 75 -0.64 -10.76 -1.94
C ILE A 75 0.43 -11.25 -2.92
N SER A 76 0.59 -12.56 -3.10
CA SER A 76 1.59 -13.07 -4.04
C SER A 76 1.33 -12.64 -5.48
N GLY A 77 0.06 -12.58 -5.90
CA GLY A 77 -0.27 -12.05 -7.22
C GLY A 77 -0.06 -10.54 -7.29
N LEU A 78 -0.39 -9.80 -6.24
CA LEU A 78 -0.10 -8.36 -6.16
C LEU A 78 1.41 -8.08 -6.26
N GLN A 79 2.26 -8.84 -5.55
CA GLN A 79 3.72 -8.77 -5.65
C GLN A 79 4.22 -9.04 -7.07
N GLN A 80 3.66 -10.03 -7.77
CA GLN A 80 3.99 -10.31 -9.17
C GLN A 80 3.66 -9.12 -10.07
N GLN A 81 2.53 -8.46 -9.86
CA GLN A 81 2.11 -7.31 -10.67
C GLN A 81 2.97 -6.07 -10.41
N CYS A 82 3.31 -5.78 -9.14
CA CYS A 82 4.27 -4.74 -8.81
C CYS A 82 5.66 -5.06 -9.39
N GLY A 83 6.07 -6.33 -9.36
CA GLY A 83 7.30 -6.82 -9.98
C GLY A 83 7.33 -6.63 -11.50
N ALA A 84 6.24 -6.90 -12.20
CA ALA A 84 6.14 -6.66 -13.63
C ALA A 84 6.31 -5.17 -13.99
N VAL A 85 5.75 -4.26 -13.18
CA VAL A 85 5.95 -2.82 -13.39
C VAL A 85 7.40 -2.42 -13.10
N LEU A 86 8.02 -2.94 -12.05
CA LEU A 86 9.44 -2.73 -11.74
C LEU A 86 10.38 -3.16 -12.87
N ASP A 87 10.09 -4.31 -13.49
CA ASP A 87 10.92 -4.86 -14.56
C ASP A 87 10.83 -4.01 -15.85
N GLU A 88 9.73 -3.27 -16.05
CA GLU A 88 9.49 -2.44 -17.24
C GLU A 88 9.77 -0.93 -17.05
N ARG A 89 9.75 -0.43 -15.81
CA ARG A 89 9.79 1.02 -15.50
C ARG A 89 10.83 1.31 -14.43
N SER A 90 11.89 2.02 -14.80
CA SER A 90 12.93 2.42 -13.84
C SER A 90 12.42 3.34 -12.73
N SER A 91 11.40 4.18 -13.02
CA SER A 91 10.75 5.04 -12.04
C SER A 91 10.03 4.25 -10.93
N ALA A 92 9.64 3.00 -11.21
CA ALA A 92 8.90 2.16 -10.27
C ALA A 92 9.72 1.70 -9.07
N GLN A 93 11.05 1.88 -9.10
CA GLN A 93 11.92 1.63 -7.95
C GLN A 93 11.49 2.42 -6.71
N ARG A 94 10.83 3.58 -6.90
CA ARG A 94 10.32 4.43 -5.81
C ARG A 94 8.79 4.40 -5.68
N TYR A 95 8.12 3.46 -6.36
CA TYR A 95 6.68 3.27 -6.13
C TYR A 95 6.48 2.51 -4.86
N CYS A 96 5.38 2.78 -4.17
CA CYS A 96 5.16 2.20 -2.85
C CYS A 96 3.85 1.41 -2.83
N ALA A 97 3.85 0.31 -2.09
CA ALA A 97 2.65 -0.44 -1.76
C ALA A 97 2.36 -0.25 -0.27
N ILE A 98 1.09 -0.08 0.05
CA ILE A 98 0.57 0.01 1.43
C ILE A 98 -0.56 -1.00 1.51
N LEU A 99 -0.59 -1.87 2.52
CA LEU A 99 -1.61 -2.88 2.71
C LEU A 99 -2.46 -2.60 3.95
N GLU A 100 -3.73 -2.99 3.90
CA GLU A 100 -4.71 -2.77 4.98
C GLU A 100 -4.74 -1.30 5.43
N TYR A 101 -4.77 -0.36 4.48
CA TYR A 101 -4.76 1.07 4.77
C TYR A 101 -6.11 1.54 5.33
N GLN A 102 -6.05 2.25 6.46
CA GLN A 102 -7.20 2.83 7.13
C GLN A 102 -7.62 4.13 6.43
N MET A 103 -8.85 4.15 5.91
CA MET A 103 -9.38 5.32 5.22
C MET A 103 -9.52 6.53 6.17
N PRO A 104 -9.45 7.78 5.66
CA PRO A 104 -9.45 9.01 6.48
C PRO A 104 -10.61 9.16 7.47
N ASP A 105 -11.75 8.53 7.22
CA ASP A 105 -12.93 8.57 8.11
C ASP A 105 -12.95 7.47 9.18
N GLY A 106 -11.93 6.62 9.23
CA GLY A 106 -11.75 5.57 10.25
C GLY A 106 -12.72 4.39 10.14
N SER A 107 -13.66 4.40 9.21
CA SER A 107 -14.75 3.41 9.17
C SER A 107 -14.40 2.13 8.41
N LYS A 108 -13.46 2.22 7.46
CA LYS A 108 -13.13 1.14 6.53
C LYS A 108 -11.64 1.08 6.25
N ARG A 109 -11.17 -0.11 5.94
CA ARG A 109 -9.83 -0.35 5.38
C ARG A 109 -9.96 -0.80 3.93
N VAL A 110 -8.95 -0.48 3.14
CA VAL A 110 -8.79 -0.95 1.76
C VAL A 110 -7.64 -1.95 1.72
N ASP A 111 -7.73 -2.95 0.85
CA ASP A 111 -6.78 -4.05 0.84
C ASP A 111 -5.37 -3.57 0.50
N ALA A 112 -5.24 -2.67 -0.49
CA ALA A 112 -3.99 -2.04 -0.82
C ALA A 112 -4.13 -0.61 -1.36
N VAL A 113 -3.08 0.19 -1.22
CA VAL A 113 -2.88 1.48 -1.89
C VAL A 113 -1.53 1.44 -2.59
N LEU A 114 -1.51 1.81 -3.86
CA LEU A 114 -0.29 1.89 -4.68
C LEU A 114 0.00 3.36 -4.98
N LEU A 115 1.20 3.80 -4.59
CA LEU A 115 1.71 5.14 -4.82
C LEU A 115 2.59 5.12 -6.07
N LEU A 116 2.13 5.77 -7.14
CA LEU A 116 2.82 5.82 -8.44
C LEU A 116 3.32 7.25 -8.72
N SER A 117 3.87 7.50 -9.91
CA SER A 117 4.12 8.87 -10.34
C SER A 117 2.82 9.57 -10.72
N GLY A 118 2.41 10.59 -9.96
CA GLY A 118 1.22 11.40 -10.25
C GLY A 118 -0.14 10.76 -9.97
N ALA A 119 -0.15 9.53 -9.43
CA ALA A 119 -1.40 8.82 -9.14
C ALA A 119 -1.34 7.99 -7.85
N VAL A 120 -2.50 7.85 -7.22
CA VAL A 120 -2.77 6.91 -6.13
C VAL A 120 -3.82 5.91 -6.61
N LEU A 121 -3.48 4.63 -6.59
CA LEU A 121 -4.44 3.57 -6.88
C LEU A 121 -4.88 2.88 -5.60
N ILE A 122 -6.17 2.94 -5.29
CA ILE A 122 -6.78 2.17 -4.21
C ILE A 122 -7.16 0.82 -4.77
N VAL A 123 -6.58 -0.26 -4.28
CA VAL A 123 -6.85 -1.61 -4.76
C VAL A 123 -7.73 -2.34 -3.75
N GLU A 124 -8.88 -2.80 -4.23
CA GLU A 124 -9.81 -3.65 -3.48
C GLU A 124 -9.90 -5.00 -4.19
N MET A 125 -9.50 -6.06 -3.50
CA MET A 125 -9.36 -7.40 -4.02
C MET A 125 -10.61 -8.24 -3.69
N LYS A 126 -11.15 -8.93 -4.68
CA LYS A 126 -12.31 -9.82 -4.53
C LYS A 126 -11.99 -11.21 -5.07
N GLY A 127 -12.25 -12.23 -4.25
CA GLY A 127 -12.02 -13.64 -4.59
C GLY A 127 -13.27 -14.38 -5.09
N ASP A 128 -14.47 -13.83 -4.87
CA ASP A 128 -15.75 -14.48 -5.17
C ASP A 128 -16.37 -14.04 -6.50
N GLY A 129 -15.75 -13.09 -7.21
CA GLY A 129 -16.25 -12.56 -8.49
C GLY A 129 -17.58 -11.81 -8.39
N ASN A 130 -18.04 -11.47 -7.18
CA ASN A 130 -19.35 -10.89 -6.95
C ASN A 130 -19.32 -9.36 -7.08
N TRP A 131 -19.80 -8.85 -8.22
CA TRP A 131 -19.78 -7.42 -8.56
C TRP A 131 -21.13 -6.71 -8.42
N GLN A 132 -21.79 -6.86 -7.27
CA GLN A 132 -23.04 -6.14 -7.05
C GLN A 132 -22.84 -4.62 -7.19
N PRO A 133 -23.82 -3.90 -7.75
CA PRO A 133 -23.72 -2.46 -7.95
C PRO A 133 -23.35 -1.68 -6.68
N GLN A 134 -23.81 -2.11 -5.50
CA GLN A 134 -23.46 -1.43 -4.24
C GLN A 134 -21.96 -1.52 -3.92
N TYR A 135 -21.30 -2.63 -4.25
CA TYR A 135 -19.85 -2.79 -4.06
C TYR A 135 -19.06 -1.87 -4.99
N ARG A 136 -19.51 -1.72 -6.25
CA ARG A 136 -18.89 -0.79 -7.20
C ARG A 136 -19.01 0.66 -6.73
N GLU A 137 -20.20 1.08 -6.29
CA GLU A 137 -20.41 2.43 -5.77
C GLU A 137 -19.58 2.69 -4.51
N GLN A 138 -19.51 1.72 -3.60
CA GLN A 138 -18.65 1.78 -2.42
C GLN A 138 -17.17 1.91 -2.79
N ALA A 139 -16.70 1.13 -3.77
CA ALA A 139 -15.31 1.20 -4.22
C ALA A 139 -14.99 2.56 -4.86
N ALA A 140 -15.88 3.08 -5.70
CA ALA A 140 -15.74 4.43 -6.27
C ALA A 140 -15.73 5.53 -5.20
N ASP A 141 -16.43 5.33 -4.08
CA ASP A 141 -16.41 6.23 -2.94
C ASP A 141 -15.05 6.31 -2.24
N TYR A 142 -14.24 5.25 -2.27
CA TYR A 142 -12.89 5.29 -1.70
C TYR A 142 -12.00 6.34 -2.37
N ALA A 143 -11.94 6.38 -3.70
CA ALA A 143 -11.14 7.35 -4.43
C ALA A 143 -11.59 8.78 -4.16
N ARG A 144 -12.91 9.02 -4.15
CA ARG A 144 -13.49 10.34 -3.82
C ARG A 144 -13.09 10.77 -2.41
N ARG A 145 -13.26 9.89 -1.41
CA ARG A 145 -12.91 10.19 -0.02
C ARG A 145 -11.44 10.50 0.14
N LEU A 146 -10.56 9.68 -0.43
CA LEU A 146 -9.14 9.91 -0.32
C LEU A 146 -8.75 11.22 -1.01
N PHE A 147 -9.28 11.51 -2.20
CA PHE A 147 -9.02 12.79 -2.88
C PHE A 147 -9.43 14.01 -2.03
N TRP A 148 -10.60 13.98 -1.40
CA TRP A 148 -11.13 15.13 -0.65
C TRP A 148 -10.56 15.27 0.77
N PHE A 149 -10.26 14.16 1.44
CA PHE A 149 -9.85 14.17 2.85
C PHE A 149 -8.35 13.95 3.04
N HIS A 150 -7.64 13.42 2.05
CA HIS A 150 -6.19 13.29 2.12
C HIS A 150 -5.53 14.56 1.58
N ARG A 151 -4.92 15.34 2.47
CA ARG A 151 -4.26 16.63 2.20
C ARG A 151 -3.28 16.53 1.04
N TYR A 152 -2.43 15.50 1.03
CA TYR A 152 -1.47 15.32 -0.05
C TYR A 152 -2.15 15.10 -1.42
N CYS A 153 -3.28 14.37 -1.46
CA CYS A 153 -4.01 14.12 -2.70
C CYS A 153 -4.74 15.38 -3.17
N GLY A 154 -5.50 16.03 -2.28
CA GLY A 154 -6.31 17.19 -2.63
C GLY A 154 -5.49 18.44 -2.95
N GLU A 155 -4.48 18.78 -2.14
CA GLU A 155 -3.69 20.00 -2.34
C GLU A 155 -2.78 19.94 -3.57
N ASN A 156 -2.34 18.74 -3.96
CA ASN A 156 -1.48 18.53 -5.13
C ASN A 156 -2.27 18.04 -6.35
N ASN A 157 -3.60 17.99 -6.25
CA ASN A 157 -4.50 17.50 -7.30
C ASN A 157 -4.05 16.14 -7.88
N VAL A 158 -3.63 15.23 -6.99
CA VAL A 158 -3.17 13.89 -7.38
C VAL A 158 -4.35 13.10 -7.91
N ARG A 159 -4.14 12.37 -9.02
CA ARG A 159 -5.17 11.48 -9.56
C ARG A 159 -5.36 10.30 -8.62
N VAL A 160 -6.51 10.21 -7.96
CA VAL A 160 -6.88 9.06 -7.14
C VAL A 160 -7.90 8.21 -7.88
N HIS A 161 -7.68 6.90 -7.91
CA HIS A 161 -8.55 5.96 -8.63
C HIS A 161 -8.68 4.64 -7.90
N THR A 162 -9.88 4.09 -7.84
CA THR A 162 -10.10 2.76 -7.27
C THR A 162 -10.00 1.69 -8.35
N VAL A 163 -9.30 0.61 -8.05
CA VAL A 163 -9.16 -0.57 -8.88
C VAL A 163 -9.76 -1.76 -8.12
N LEU A 164 -10.90 -2.23 -8.60
CA LEU A 164 -11.53 -3.46 -8.12
C LEU A 164 -10.91 -4.65 -8.86
N VAL A 165 -10.17 -5.47 -8.13
CA VAL A 165 -9.35 -6.55 -8.68
C VAL A 165 -9.96 -7.91 -8.39
N ASN A 166 -10.31 -8.65 -9.44
CA ASN A 166 -10.66 -10.07 -9.31
C ASN A 166 -9.38 -10.90 -9.21
N TYR A 167 -9.26 -11.74 -8.19
CA TYR A 167 -8.23 -12.78 -8.12
C TYR A 167 -8.82 -14.21 -8.17
N GLY A 168 -10.13 -14.32 -8.42
CA GLY A 168 -10.86 -15.56 -8.68
C GLY A 168 -11.38 -15.64 -10.12
N TYR A 169 -12.51 -16.35 -10.32
CA TYR A 169 -13.09 -16.57 -11.66
C TYR A 169 -14.04 -15.43 -12.06
N GLY A 170 -14.02 -15.03 -13.34
CA GLY A 170 -14.97 -14.06 -13.92
C GLY A 170 -14.36 -13.18 -15.01
N GLU A 171 -15.20 -12.65 -15.88
CA GLU A 171 -14.82 -11.74 -16.96
C GLU A 171 -15.46 -10.36 -16.77
N SER A 172 -14.63 -9.32 -16.73
CA SER A 172 -14.78 -8.07 -17.49
C SER A 172 -13.86 -7.00 -16.92
N ASP A 173 -13.08 -6.39 -17.81
CA ASP A 173 -12.43 -5.13 -17.52
C ASP A 173 -13.39 -4.00 -17.91
N GLU A 174 -13.74 -3.15 -16.96
CA GLU A 174 -14.56 -1.96 -17.18
C GLU A 174 -13.88 -0.77 -16.51
N GLU A 175 -13.90 0.39 -17.17
CA GLU A 175 -13.43 1.65 -16.58
C GLU A 175 -14.57 2.66 -16.60
N ARG A 176 -14.83 3.28 -15.45
CA ARG A 176 -15.87 4.30 -15.25
C ARG A 176 -15.41 5.31 -14.21
N ASP A 177 -15.39 6.60 -14.57
CA ASP A 177 -15.05 7.72 -13.68
C ASP A 177 -13.86 7.46 -12.73
N PHE A 178 -14.13 7.07 -11.49
CA PHE A 178 -13.17 6.81 -10.40
C PHE A 178 -12.89 5.33 -10.13
N LEU A 179 -13.37 4.43 -10.99
CA LEU A 179 -13.35 2.99 -10.79
C LEU A 179 -12.93 2.23 -12.04
N THR A 180 -11.98 1.31 -11.87
CA THR A 180 -11.66 0.29 -12.87
C THR A 180 -11.90 -1.08 -12.27
N THR A 181 -12.65 -1.95 -12.92
CA THR A 181 -12.63 -3.39 -12.64
C THR A 181 -11.58 -4.05 -13.53
N THR A 182 -10.79 -4.95 -12.96
CA THR A 182 -9.77 -5.69 -13.72
C THR A 182 -9.54 -7.05 -13.08
N ARG A 183 -8.90 -7.95 -13.82
CA ARG A 183 -8.27 -9.14 -13.23
C ARG A 183 -6.90 -8.81 -12.63
N LEU A 184 -6.49 -9.61 -11.64
CA LEU A 184 -5.21 -9.46 -10.96
C LEU A 184 -4.05 -9.53 -11.94
N GLU A 185 -4.08 -10.42 -12.93
CA GLU A 185 -3.01 -10.58 -13.91
C GLU A 185 -2.79 -9.36 -14.81
N ARG A 186 -3.78 -8.46 -14.87
CA ARG A 186 -3.75 -7.22 -15.67
C ARG A 186 -3.54 -5.97 -14.84
N LEU A 187 -3.38 -6.09 -13.52
CA LEU A 187 -3.21 -4.93 -12.64
C LEU A 187 -1.98 -4.09 -13.04
N SER A 188 -0.89 -4.72 -13.50
CA SER A 188 0.28 -4.03 -14.04
C SER A 188 -0.04 -3.13 -15.24
N GLU A 189 -0.95 -3.53 -16.12
CA GLU A 189 -1.44 -2.68 -17.22
C GLU A 189 -2.21 -1.47 -16.70
N VAL A 190 -3.03 -1.66 -15.65
CA VAL A 190 -3.73 -0.56 -15.00
C VAL A 190 -2.74 0.42 -14.37
N MET A 191 -1.76 -0.06 -13.60
CA MET A 191 -0.70 0.77 -13.02
C MET A 191 0.00 1.61 -14.11
N LYS A 192 0.41 0.98 -15.21
CA LYS A 192 1.10 1.65 -16.32
C LYS A 192 0.26 2.74 -17.00
N ARG A 193 -1.08 2.64 -17.01
CA ARG A 193 -1.96 3.69 -17.57
C ARG A 193 -2.04 4.94 -16.69
N PHE A 194 -1.88 4.77 -15.38
CA PHE A 194 -1.98 5.87 -14.41
C PHE A 194 -0.62 6.46 -14.07
N ASP A 195 0.45 5.77 -14.41
CA ASP A 195 1.81 6.20 -14.15
C ASP A 195 2.25 7.37 -15.07
N GLN A 196 2.61 8.50 -14.46
CA GLN A 196 2.97 9.74 -15.15
C GLN A 196 4.34 10.31 -14.70
N PRO A 197 5.45 9.57 -14.88
CA PRO A 197 6.78 9.98 -14.38
C PRO A 197 7.34 11.23 -15.04
N GLU A 198 6.86 11.60 -16.22
CA GLU A 198 7.25 12.83 -16.92
C GLU A 198 6.55 14.08 -16.37
N ILE A 199 5.42 13.91 -15.69
CA ILE A 199 4.56 15.01 -15.22
C ILE A 199 4.76 15.25 -13.72
N ALA A 200 4.88 14.18 -12.94
CA ALA A 200 4.99 14.26 -11.49
C ALA A 200 6.00 13.24 -10.97
N PRO A 201 6.72 13.55 -9.87
CA PRO A 201 7.55 12.57 -9.20
C PRO A 201 6.70 11.47 -8.53
N PRO A 202 7.30 10.32 -8.20
CA PRO A 202 6.68 9.30 -7.36
C PRO A 202 6.22 9.88 -6.01
N LEU A 203 5.03 9.46 -5.57
CA LEU A 203 4.53 9.76 -4.24
C LEU A 203 5.31 8.93 -3.19
N THR A 204 5.64 9.52 -2.04
CA THR A 204 6.45 8.85 -0.99
C THR A 204 5.60 8.42 0.21
N LEU A 205 6.02 7.36 0.89
CA LEU A 205 5.35 6.83 2.08
C LEU A 205 5.32 7.85 3.22
N GLU A 206 6.41 8.57 3.48
CA GLU A 206 6.50 9.50 4.62
C GLU A 206 5.49 10.64 4.49
N ARG A 207 5.29 11.14 3.27
CA ARG A 207 4.30 12.18 3.00
C ARG A 207 2.89 11.62 3.07
N PHE A 208 2.67 10.44 2.48
CA PHE A 208 1.35 9.83 2.40
C PHE A 208 0.83 9.35 3.77
N LEU A 209 1.70 8.78 4.61
CA LEU A 209 1.37 8.25 5.93
C LEU A 209 1.62 9.25 7.08
N SER A 210 1.86 10.53 6.76
CA SER A 210 2.07 11.56 7.77
C SER A 210 0.85 11.69 8.70
N ALA A 211 1.09 11.98 9.98
CA ALA A 211 0.02 12.08 10.98
C ALA A 211 -1.01 13.20 10.66
N ASP A 212 -0.62 14.20 9.86
CA ASP A 212 -1.46 15.29 9.37
C ASP A 212 -1.94 15.08 7.91
N ALA A 213 -1.73 13.89 7.34
CA ALA A 213 -2.14 13.56 5.98
C ALA A 213 -3.65 13.65 5.77
N CYS A 214 -4.44 13.31 6.78
CA CYS A 214 -5.89 13.30 6.70
C CYS A 214 -6.49 14.53 7.39
N GLN A 215 -7.31 15.28 6.65
CA GLN A 215 -8.09 16.36 7.23
C GLN A 215 -9.37 15.81 7.88
N PRO A 216 -9.70 16.25 9.11
CA PRO A 216 -10.95 15.86 9.74
C PRO A 216 -12.13 16.37 8.92
N SER A 217 -13.22 15.57 8.87
CA SER A 217 -14.41 15.97 8.12
C SER A 217 -14.95 17.32 8.61
N PRO A 218 -15.51 18.17 7.71
CA PRO A 218 -16.10 19.44 8.12
C PRO A 218 -17.16 19.31 9.22
N SER A 219 -17.93 18.21 9.21
CA SER A 219 -18.92 17.91 10.24
C SER A 219 -18.29 17.58 11.60
N LEU A 220 -17.18 16.82 11.64
CA LEU A 220 -16.43 16.59 12.87
C LEU A 220 -15.84 17.90 13.40
N VAL A 221 -15.26 18.72 12.52
CA VAL A 221 -14.74 20.05 12.90
C VAL A 221 -15.86 20.92 13.45
N GLN A 222 -17.05 20.90 12.84
CA GLN A 222 -18.22 21.63 13.33
C GLN A 222 -18.72 21.11 14.67
N ALA A 223 -18.81 19.79 14.86
CA ALA A 223 -19.24 19.17 16.11
C ALA A 223 -18.28 19.50 17.25
N VAL A 224 -16.97 19.38 17.02
CA VAL A 224 -15.92 19.76 17.98
C VAL A 224 -16.01 21.25 18.30
N ARG A 225 -16.15 22.13 17.30
CA ARG A 225 -16.36 23.57 17.51
C ARG A 225 -17.62 23.86 18.34
N ALA A 226 -18.71 23.14 18.12
CA ALA A 226 -19.95 23.30 18.89
C ALA A 226 -19.76 22.89 20.36
N ILE A 227 -19.08 21.76 20.62
CA ILE A 227 -18.73 21.31 21.98
C ILE A 227 -17.91 22.38 22.69
N PHE A 228 -16.82 22.87 22.08
CA PHE A 228 -15.95 23.89 22.68
C PHE A 228 -16.67 25.21 22.97
N ARG A 229 -17.60 25.64 22.10
CA ARG A 229 -18.44 26.83 22.34
C ARG A 229 -19.33 26.63 23.57
N ASN A 230 -19.94 25.46 23.72
CA ASN A 230 -20.80 25.15 24.86
C ASN A 230 -20.01 25.04 26.18
N THR A 231 -18.81 24.44 26.16
CA THR A 231 -17.98 24.32 27.39
C THR A 231 -17.45 25.68 27.86
N ARG A 232 -17.13 26.60 26.94
CA ARG A 232 -16.75 27.97 27.31
C ARG A 232 -17.91 28.73 27.95
N SER A 233 -19.12 28.60 27.42
CA SER A 233 -20.29 29.31 27.95
C SER A 233 -20.71 28.83 29.34
N GLN A 234 -20.51 27.54 29.67
CA GLN A 234 -20.79 27.00 31.01
C GLN A 234 -19.77 27.44 32.05
N ARG A 235 -18.47 27.49 31.73
CA ARG A 235 -17.42 27.95 32.66
C ARG A 235 -17.55 29.43 33.03
N SER A 236 -17.98 30.28 32.11
CA SER A 236 -18.25 31.70 32.40
C SER A 236 -19.48 31.93 33.30
N ASN A 237 -20.41 30.97 33.37
CA ASN A 237 -21.55 31.04 34.28
C ASN A 237 -21.24 30.50 35.69
N GLU A 238 -20.20 29.68 35.87
CA GLU A 238 -19.77 29.18 37.18
C GLU A 238 -18.80 30.13 37.89
N SER A 239 -18.00 30.94 37.17
CA SER A 239 -17.13 31.96 37.78
C SER A 239 -17.82 33.27 38.18
N MET A 240 -19.16 33.32 38.06
CA MET A 240 -19.97 34.50 38.42
C MET A 240 -21.03 34.18 39.50
N LYS A 241 -20.82 33.09 40.24
CA LYS A 241 -21.49 32.73 41.49
C LYS A 241 -20.47 32.75 42.63
#